data_AF-A0A1Z5IP94-F1
#
_entry.id   AF-A0A1Z5IP94-F1
#
_cell.length_a   1.000
_cell.length_b   1.000
_cell.length_c   1.000
_cell.angle_alpha   90.00
_cell.angle_beta   90.00
_cell.angle_gamma   90.00
#
_symmetry.space_group_name_H-M   'P 1'
#
loop_
_entity.id
_entity.type
_entity.pdbx_description
1 polymer ?
#
loop_
_entity_poly.entity_id
_entity_poly.type
_entity_poly.pdbx_seq_one_letter_code
_entity_poly.pdbx_strand_id
1 'polypeptide(L)'
;MSSPVLLYNKLGEFTILSRWGAILKNFSYPLASDWTTDEIITVTAFYRQVEDAYELSQGVLVEALLSAYSAFKIVVPSKSQEKQLGKQFEQLTGYSWYRTLKAAHETAKKSVKMTIGG
;
A
#
# COMPACT_ATOMS: atom_id res chain seq x y z
N MET A 1 8.44 -0.88 26.62
CA MET A 1 9.35 -1.11 25.48
C MET A 1 8.88 -0.17 24.37
N SER A 2 9.60 0.93 24.16
CA SER A 2 9.19 2.01 23.24
C SER A 2 9.26 1.57 21.78
N SER A 3 8.15 1.68 21.08
CA SER A 3 8.10 1.52 19.62
C SER A 3 8.69 2.77 18.93
N PRO A 4 9.64 2.63 18.00
CA PRO A 4 10.47 3.74 17.49
C PRO A 4 9.85 4.51 16.30
N VAL A 5 8.54 4.77 16.31
CA VAL A 5 7.86 5.39 15.14
C VAL A 5 7.52 6.88 15.36
N LEU A 6 8.19 7.54 16.31
CA LEU A 6 7.97 8.97 16.59
C LEU A 6 9.02 9.84 15.92
N LEU A 7 8.97 9.99 14.60
CA LEU A 7 9.57 11.14 13.88
C LEU A 7 8.89 11.36 12.52
N TYR A 8 7.62 11.75 12.44
CA TYR A 8 7.07 12.33 11.20
C TYR A 8 5.92 13.32 11.48
N ASN A 9 5.81 14.34 10.64
CA ASN A 9 5.18 15.64 10.91
C ASN A 9 3.67 15.62 11.29
N LYS A 10 3.31 16.38 12.33
CA LYS A 10 2.05 16.33 13.12
C LYS A 10 0.76 16.78 12.39
N LEU A 11 0.82 17.13 11.10
CA LEU A 11 -0.35 17.57 10.32
C LEU A 11 -0.82 16.53 9.28
N GLY A 12 0.05 15.63 8.82
CA GLY A 12 -0.30 14.57 7.88
C GLY A 12 -0.84 13.30 8.54
N GLU A 13 -0.49 13.07 9.81
CA GLU A 13 -0.85 11.85 10.54
C GLU A 13 -2.36 11.74 10.83
N PHE A 14 -3.08 12.86 10.99
CA PHE A 14 -4.49 12.85 11.40
C PHE A 14 -5.44 12.40 10.27
N THR A 15 -5.17 12.82 9.03
CA THR A 15 -5.89 12.33 7.83
C THR A 15 -5.50 10.90 7.49
N ILE A 16 -4.22 10.58 7.60
CA ILE A 16 -3.65 9.27 7.28
C ILE A 16 -4.14 8.20 8.28
N LEU A 17 -4.06 8.42 9.59
CA LEU A 17 -4.59 7.50 10.61
C LEU A 17 -6.11 7.32 10.53
N SER A 18 -6.86 8.37 10.18
CA SER A 18 -8.30 8.27 9.97
C SER A 18 -8.64 7.42 8.74
N ARG A 19 -7.87 7.57 7.65
CA ARG A 19 -7.98 6.73 6.45
C ARG A 19 -7.58 5.28 6.73
N TRP A 20 -6.46 5.05 7.44
CA TRP A 20 -6.01 3.71 7.85
C TRP A 20 -7.02 3.03 8.77
N GLY A 21 -7.60 3.76 9.72
CA GLY A 21 -8.65 3.26 10.60
C GLY A 21 -9.91 2.84 9.83
N ALA A 22 -10.29 3.59 8.78
CA ALA A 22 -11.42 3.23 7.91
C ALA A 22 -11.11 2.04 7.00
N ILE A 23 -9.91 1.97 6.42
CA ILE A 23 -9.44 0.84 5.60
C ILE A 23 -9.43 -0.45 6.44
N LEU A 24 -8.78 -0.43 7.62
CA LEU A 24 -8.72 -1.58 8.53
C LEU A 24 -10.11 -2.00 9.06
N LYS A 25 -10.99 -1.03 9.35
CA LYS A 25 -12.38 -1.33 9.75
C LYS A 25 -13.22 -1.90 8.61
N ASN A 26 -13.07 -1.44 7.37
CA ASN A 26 -13.78 -1.96 6.21
C ASN A 26 -13.28 -3.32 5.73
N PHE A 27 -12.05 -3.70 6.10
CA PHE A 27 -11.56 -5.07 5.94
C PHE A 27 -12.15 -6.05 6.96
N SER A 28 -12.89 -5.57 7.95
CA SER A 28 -13.67 -6.43 8.86
C SER A 28 -14.98 -6.86 8.18
N TYR A 29 -14.87 -7.73 7.18
CA TYR A 29 -16.03 -8.42 6.63
C TYR A 29 -16.36 -9.63 7.53
N PRO A 30 -17.64 -9.90 7.85
CA PRO A 30 -18.05 -10.95 8.80
C PRO A 30 -17.81 -12.41 8.35
N LEU A 31 -16.86 -12.65 7.43
CA LEU A 31 -16.43 -13.98 6.97
C LEU A 31 -14.90 -14.10 6.71
N ALA A 32 -14.08 -13.10 7.05
CA ALA A 32 -12.62 -13.08 6.78
C ALA A 32 -11.79 -12.69 8.02
N SER A 33 -11.79 -13.56 9.03
CA SER A 33 -11.02 -13.39 10.28
C SER A 33 -9.72 -14.22 10.29
N ASP A 34 -9.16 -14.55 9.13
CA ASP A 34 -8.08 -15.53 8.96
C ASP A 34 -6.67 -14.92 8.84
N TRP A 35 -6.55 -13.60 8.68
CA TRP A 35 -5.24 -12.94 8.62
C TRP A 35 -4.71 -12.60 10.01
N THR A 36 -3.48 -13.02 10.24
CA THR A 36 -2.66 -12.66 11.40
C THR A 36 -2.27 -11.18 11.36
N THR A 37 -1.83 -10.65 12.49
CA THR A 37 -1.31 -9.28 12.57
C THR A 37 -0.14 -9.04 11.61
N ASP A 38 0.74 -10.02 11.43
CA ASP A 38 1.90 -9.91 10.54
C ASP A 38 1.49 -9.87 9.05
N GLU A 39 0.46 -10.61 8.68
CA GLU A 39 -0.12 -10.58 7.33
C GLU A 39 -0.77 -9.22 7.05
N ILE A 40 -1.50 -8.66 8.01
CA ILE A 40 -2.07 -7.31 7.91
C ILE A 40 -0.96 -6.27 7.74
N ILE A 41 0.11 -6.35 8.53
CA ILE A 41 1.28 -5.47 8.41
C ILE A 41 1.90 -5.59 7.01
N THR A 42 2.07 -6.82 6.52
CA THR A 42 2.67 -7.11 5.21
C THR A 42 1.85 -6.50 4.06
N VAL A 43 0.54 -6.71 4.05
CA VAL A 43 -0.36 -6.16 3.03
C VAL A 43 -0.37 -4.63 3.09
N THR A 44 -0.41 -4.07 4.29
CA THR A 44 -0.40 -2.61 4.50
C THR A 44 0.91 -1.98 4.05
N ALA A 45 2.05 -2.65 4.27
CA ALA A 45 3.35 -2.17 3.82
C ALA A 45 3.43 -2.04 2.29
N PHE A 46 2.82 -2.97 1.54
CA PHE A 46 2.72 -2.85 0.09
C PHE A 46 1.87 -1.64 -0.33
N TYR A 47 0.69 -1.44 0.27
CA TYR A 47 -0.14 -0.30 -0.07
C TYR A 47 0.51 1.04 0.25
N ARG A 48 1.29 1.11 1.34
CA ARG A 48 2.11 2.30 1.65
C ARG A 48 3.12 2.61 0.55
N GLN A 49 3.81 1.61 0.02
CA GLN A 49 4.73 1.84 -1.12
C GLN A 49 3.99 2.39 -2.34
N VAL A 50 2.75 1.94 -2.57
CA VAL A 50 1.92 2.48 -3.64
C VAL A 50 1.55 3.94 -3.37
N GLU A 51 1.02 4.27 -2.18
CA GLU A 51 0.68 5.65 -1.80
C GLU A 51 1.90 6.59 -1.89
N ASP A 52 3.03 6.18 -1.32
CA ASP A 52 4.28 6.94 -1.34
C ASP A 52 4.76 7.21 -2.77
N ALA A 53 4.50 6.29 -3.70
CA ALA A 53 4.79 6.50 -5.11
C ALA A 53 3.97 7.66 -5.69
N TYR A 54 2.76 7.94 -5.20
CA TYR A 54 1.94 9.09 -5.61
C TYR A 54 2.17 10.34 -4.77
N GLU A 55 2.46 10.21 -3.48
CA GLU A 55 2.47 11.33 -2.54
C GLU A 55 3.86 11.95 -2.38
N LEU A 56 4.91 11.14 -2.26
CA LEU A 56 6.24 11.66 -1.97
C LEU A 56 6.91 12.25 -3.22
N SER A 57 7.56 13.40 -3.09
CA SER A 57 8.17 14.11 -4.23
C SER A 57 9.23 13.27 -4.96
N GLN A 58 10.02 12.46 -4.23
CA GLN A 58 11.00 11.56 -4.82
C GLN A 58 10.46 10.19 -5.27
N GLY A 59 9.18 9.90 -4.99
CA GLY A 59 8.57 8.58 -5.20
C GLY A 59 9.17 7.50 -4.29
N VAL A 60 9.10 6.24 -4.73
CA VAL A 60 9.63 5.08 -4.01
C VAL A 60 10.69 4.34 -4.81
N LEU A 61 11.61 3.67 -4.13
CA LEU A 61 12.59 2.79 -4.78
C LEU A 61 11.89 1.60 -5.42
N VAL A 62 12.26 1.29 -6.67
CA VAL A 62 11.69 0.16 -7.43
C VAL A 62 11.91 -1.15 -6.68
N GLU A 63 13.11 -1.36 -6.14
CA GLU A 63 13.44 -2.58 -5.37
C GLU A 63 12.55 -2.74 -4.12
N ALA A 64 12.28 -1.64 -3.40
CA ALA A 64 11.48 -1.67 -2.18
C ALA A 64 10.01 -1.97 -2.50
N LEU A 65 9.46 -1.34 -3.54
CA LEU A 65 8.09 -1.59 -4.00
C LEU A 65 7.91 -3.04 -4.48
N LEU A 66 8.84 -3.56 -5.29
CA LEU A 66 8.76 -4.94 -5.80
C LEU A 66 8.95 -5.98 -4.69
N SER A 67 9.80 -5.68 -3.69
CA SER A 67 9.96 -6.54 -2.51
C SER A 67 8.68 -6.57 -1.68
N ALA A 68 8.08 -5.41 -1.41
CA ALA A 68 6.81 -5.31 -0.69
C ALA A 68 5.66 -6.02 -1.43
N TYR A 69 5.60 -5.90 -2.76
CA TYR A 69 4.64 -6.65 -3.58
C TYR A 69 4.87 -8.17 -3.51
N SER A 70 6.13 -8.61 -3.52
CA SER A 70 6.46 -10.03 -3.40
C SER A 70 5.99 -10.59 -2.05
N ALA A 71 6.20 -9.85 -0.95
CA ALA A 71 5.69 -10.22 0.37
C ALA A 71 4.14 -10.22 0.42
N PHE A 72 3.50 -9.21 -0.17
CA PHE A 72 2.04 -9.16 -0.34
C PHE A 72 1.51 -10.41 -1.07
N LYS A 73 2.21 -10.90 -2.11
CA LYS A 73 1.80 -12.09 -2.86
C LYS A 73 1.92 -13.40 -2.07
N ILE A 74 2.75 -13.46 -1.03
CA ILE A 74 2.78 -14.61 -0.10
C ILE A 74 1.49 -14.66 0.71
N VAL A 75 1.02 -13.50 1.19
CA VAL A 75 -0.25 -13.40 1.95
C VAL A 75 -1.47 -13.53 1.05
N VAL A 76 -1.40 -12.96 -0.16
CA VAL A 76 -2.50 -12.93 -1.14
C VAL A 76 -2.10 -13.66 -2.42
N PRO A 77 -2.01 -15.01 -2.41
CA PRO A 77 -1.60 -15.77 -3.59
C PRO A 77 -2.66 -15.70 -4.71
N SER A 78 -3.94 -15.63 -4.34
CA SER A 78 -5.05 -15.63 -5.29
C SER A 78 -5.16 -14.32 -6.09
N LYS A 79 -5.17 -14.44 -7.42
CA LYS A 79 -5.35 -13.31 -8.35
C LYS A 79 -6.74 -12.66 -8.24
N SER A 80 -7.79 -13.42 -7.87
CA SER A 80 -9.12 -12.84 -7.69
C SER A 80 -9.18 -11.96 -6.45
N GLN A 81 -8.59 -12.42 -5.36
CA GLN A 81 -8.51 -11.68 -4.09
C GLN A 81 -7.65 -10.41 -4.26
N GLU A 82 -6.49 -10.52 -4.90
CA GLU A 82 -5.64 -9.39 -5.25
C GLU A 82 -6.41 -8.31 -6.03
N LYS A 83 -7.19 -8.70 -7.04
CA LYS A 83 -8.03 -7.77 -7.80
C LYS A 83 -9.12 -7.11 -6.94
N GLN A 84 -9.75 -7.88 -6.06
CA GLN A 84 -10.79 -7.35 -5.17
C GLN A 84 -10.22 -6.32 -4.19
N LEU A 85 -9.13 -6.66 -3.50
CA LEU A 85 -8.44 -5.75 -2.59
C LEU A 85 -7.93 -4.52 -3.33
N GLY A 86 -7.34 -4.72 -4.51
CA GLY A 86 -6.87 -3.67 -5.39
C GLY A 86 -7.95 -2.68 -5.81
N LYS A 87 -9.15 -3.18 -6.15
CA LYS A 87 -10.30 -2.33 -6.49
C LYS A 87 -10.78 -1.53 -5.29
N GLN A 88 -10.85 -2.14 -4.11
CA GLN A 88 -11.24 -1.45 -2.87
C GLN A 88 -10.22 -0.36 -2.50
N PHE A 89 -8.93 -0.69 -2.58
CA PHE A 89 -7.85 0.26 -2.38
C PHE A 89 -7.97 1.45 -3.34
N GLU A 90 -8.09 1.20 -4.65
CA GLU A 90 -8.20 2.26 -5.66
C GLU A 90 -9.46 3.12 -5.48
N GLN A 91 -10.59 2.53 -5.06
CA GLN A 91 -11.81 3.28 -4.74
C GLN A 91 -11.65 4.21 -3.53
N LEU A 92 -10.87 3.80 -2.53
CA LEU A 92 -10.65 4.58 -1.31
C LEU A 92 -9.54 5.62 -1.47
N THR A 93 -8.51 5.30 -2.26
CA THR A 93 -7.30 6.11 -2.38
C THR A 93 -7.26 6.97 -3.63
N GLY A 94 -7.89 6.52 -4.72
CA GLY A 94 -7.68 7.04 -6.06
C GLY A 94 -6.37 6.56 -6.71
N TYR A 95 -5.61 5.68 -6.04
CA TYR A 95 -4.31 5.22 -6.50
C TYR A 95 -4.38 3.80 -7.04
N SER A 96 -3.73 3.58 -8.19
CA SER A 96 -3.70 2.26 -8.83
C SER A 96 -2.38 1.55 -8.54
N TRP A 97 -2.44 0.48 -7.73
CA TRP A 97 -1.28 -0.38 -7.44
C TRP A 97 -0.74 -1.03 -8.72
N TYR A 98 -1.63 -1.45 -9.63
CA TYR A 98 -1.27 -2.12 -10.86
C TYR A 98 -0.47 -1.20 -11.79
N ARG A 99 -0.93 0.05 -11.96
CA ARG A 99 -0.19 1.05 -12.75
C ARG A 99 1.17 1.37 -12.14
N THR A 100 1.25 1.39 -10.80
CA THR A 100 2.50 1.66 -10.07
C THR A 100 3.52 0.54 -10.29
N LEU A 101 3.11 -0.73 -10.18
CA LEU A 101 3.99 -1.86 -10.49
C LEU A 101 4.40 -1.90 -11.95
N LYS A 102 3.46 -1.63 -12.87
CA LYS A 102 3.77 -1.54 -14.30
C LYS A 102 4.84 -0.49 -14.56
N ALA A 103 4.67 0.72 -14.02
CA ALA A 103 5.67 1.79 -14.15
C ALA A 103 7.01 1.40 -13.51
N ALA A 104 7.01 0.69 -12.39
CA ALA A 104 8.22 0.18 -11.75
C ALA A 104 8.97 -0.87 -12.59
N HIS A 105 8.25 -1.70 -13.36
CA HIS A 105 8.85 -2.67 -14.28
C HIS A 105 9.35 -2.03 -15.58
N GLU A 106 8.73 -0.94 -16.03
CA GLU A 106 9.06 -0.28 -17.31
C GLU A 106 10.11 0.83 -17.16
N THR A 107 10.34 1.35 -15.95
CA THR A 107 11.30 2.43 -15.71
C THR A 107 12.75 1.93 -15.71
N ALA A 108 13.65 2.71 -16.31
CA ALA A 108 15.10 2.51 -16.17
C ALA A 108 15.68 3.21 -14.92
N LYS A 109 14.86 3.96 -14.18
CA LYS A 109 15.27 4.66 -12.96
C LYS A 109 15.22 3.74 -11.75
N LYS A 110 15.96 4.10 -10.71
CA LYS A 110 15.93 3.39 -9.41
C LYS A 110 14.67 3.68 -8.60
N SER A 111 13.92 4.73 -8.93
CA SER A 111 12.67 5.09 -8.28
C SER A 111 11.52 5.31 -9.26
N VAL A 112 10.30 5.12 -8.76
CA VAL A 112 9.05 5.36 -9.48
C VAL A 112 8.24 6.42 -8.75
N LYS A 113 7.82 7.45 -9.50
CA LYS A 113 6.93 8.52 -9.06
C LYS A 113 5.70 8.52 -9.98
N MET A 114 4.54 8.43 -9.38
CA MET A 114 3.25 8.42 -10.04
C MET A 114 2.56 9.78 -9.92
N THR A 115 1.66 10.06 -10.85
CA THR A 115 0.76 11.22 -10.84
C THR A 115 -0.67 10.75 -11.04
N ILE A 116 -1.65 11.41 -10.39
CA ILE A 116 -3.07 11.15 -10.65
C ILE A 116 -3.40 11.73 -12.04
N GLY A 117 -3.65 10.86 -13.01
CA GLY A 117 -4.05 11.26 -14.36
C GLY A 117 -2.86 11.55 -15.30
N GLY A 118 -2.60 10.57 -16.18
CA GLY A 118 -2.17 10.81 -17.55
C GLY A 118 -3.24 10.23 -18.46
#